data_AF-A0A2G6DN83-F1
#
_entry.id   AF-A0A2G6DN83-F1
#
_cell.length_a   1.000
_cell.length_b   1.000
_cell.length_c   1.000
_cell.angle_alpha   90.00
_cell.angle_beta   90.00
_cell.angle_gamma   90.00
#
_symmetry.space_group_name_H-M   'P 1'
#
loop_
_entity.id
_entity.type
_entity.pdbx_description
1 polymer ?
#
loop_
_entity_poly.entity_id
_entity_poly.type
_entity_poly.pdbx_seq_one_letter_code
_entity_poly.pdbx_strand_id
1 'polypeptide(L)' 'MLKKTALSLTIFSITATTQASVLTTVKPLGFIANAITDGVTEAEVLLPISASPHDYSLKPSDVQKLNSADLVVWV' A
#
# COMPACT_ATOMS: atom_id res chain seq x y z
N MET A 1 29.24 -50.71 8.42
CA MET A 1 29.29 -49.73 9.52
C MET A 1 28.82 -48.37 8.98
N LEU A 2 27.51 -48.11 9.00
CA LEU A 2 26.92 -46.87 8.47
C LEU A 2 26.87 -45.83 9.59
N LYS A 3 27.75 -44.83 9.54
CA LYS A 3 27.78 -43.72 10.49
C LYS A 3 26.57 -42.82 10.24
N LYS A 4 25.64 -42.79 11.20
CA LYS A 4 24.45 -41.94 11.22
C LYS A 4 24.87 -40.50 11.53
N THR A 5 25.07 -39.67 10.53
CA THR A 5 25.14 -38.21 10.72
C THR A 5 23.78 -37.63 10.34
N ALA A 6 22.92 -37.44 11.32
CA ALA A 6 21.66 -36.72 11.17
C ALA A 6 21.97 -35.21 11.14
N LEU A 7 21.81 -34.58 9.98
CA LEU A 7 21.91 -33.13 9.82
C LEU A 7 20.52 -32.55 10.05
N SER A 8 20.31 -31.92 11.22
CA SER A 8 19.03 -31.26 11.55
C SER A 8 18.98 -29.90 10.85
N LEU A 9 18.10 -29.74 9.88
CA LEU A 9 17.89 -28.49 9.13
C LEU A 9 16.80 -27.68 9.83
N THR A 10 17.18 -26.66 10.59
CA THR A 10 16.23 -25.74 11.24
C THR A 10 15.65 -24.81 10.19
N ILE A 11 14.35 -24.94 9.88
CA ILE A 11 13.65 -24.08 8.92
C ILE A 11 13.34 -22.75 9.60
N PHE A 12 13.93 -21.66 9.11
CA PHE A 12 13.58 -20.30 9.52
C PHE A 12 12.36 -19.85 8.68
N SER A 13 11.18 -19.77 9.30
CA SER A 13 9.98 -19.26 8.63
C SER A 13 10.06 -17.74 8.50
N ILE A 14 10.22 -17.25 7.27
CA ILE A 14 10.08 -15.83 6.94
C ILE A 14 8.58 -15.52 6.88
N THR A 15 8.06 -14.77 7.85
CA THR A 15 6.72 -14.19 7.75
C THR A 15 6.78 -12.98 6.82
N ALA A 16 6.29 -13.13 5.58
CA ALA A 16 6.09 -12.01 4.68
C ALA A 16 4.84 -11.23 5.11
N THR A 17 5.01 -9.98 5.55
CA THR A 17 3.90 -9.07 5.82
C THR A 17 3.60 -8.28 4.55
N THR A 18 2.49 -8.58 3.87
CA THR A 18 2.05 -7.83 2.69
C THR A 18 0.93 -6.88 3.09
N GLN A 19 1.09 -5.59 2.81
CA GLN A 19 0.07 -4.57 3.00
C GLN A 19 -0.28 -3.97 1.64
N ALA A 20 -1.57 -3.70 1.40
CA ALA A 20 -2.01 -3.08 0.17
C ALA A 20 -1.64 -1.59 0.16
N SER A 21 -1.16 -1.09 -0.98
CA SER A 21 -1.03 0.33 -1.24
C SER A 21 -2.39 0.94 -1.60
N VAL A 22 -2.89 1.84 -0.75
CA VAL A 22 -4.20 2.49 -0.94
C VAL A 22 -3.98 3.96 -1.31
N LEU A 23 -4.54 4.37 -2.43
CA LEU A 23 -4.51 5.75 -2.91
C LEU A 23 -5.93 6.34 -2.93
N THR A 24 -6.08 7.56 -2.44
CA THR A 24 -7.36 8.29 -2.43
C THR A 24 -7.21 9.60 -3.20
N THR A 25 -8.27 10.09 -3.83
CA THR A 25 -8.19 11.33 -4.62
C THR A 25 -8.05 12.57 -3.75
N VAL A 26 -8.89 12.69 -2.73
CA VAL A 26 -9.03 13.89 -1.89
C VAL A 26 -8.93 13.54 -0.41
N LYS A 27 -8.51 14.53 0.38
CA LYS A 27 -8.25 14.37 1.82
C LYS A 27 -9.42 13.77 2.63
N PRO A 28 -10.69 14.15 2.41
CA PRO A 28 -11.81 13.51 3.11
C PRO A 28 -11.87 12.00 2.90
N LEU A 29 -11.59 11.51 1.69
CA LEU A 29 -11.52 10.07 1.41
C LEU A 29 -10.31 9.42 2.09
N GLY A 30 -9.17 10.11 2.14
CA GLY A 30 -8.00 9.67 2.91
C GLY A 30 -8.31 9.44 4.39
N PHE A 31 -9.10 10.30 5.02
CA PHE A 31 -9.52 10.09 6.42
C PHE A 31 -10.39 8.84 6.59
N ILE A 32 -11.34 8.60 5.69
CA ILE A 32 -12.21 7.43 5.75
C ILE A 32 -11.38 6.16 5.50
N ALA A 33 -10.52 6.17 4.48
CA ALA A 33 -9.64 5.04 4.17
C ALA A 33 -8.74 4.70 5.36
N ASN A 34 -8.08 5.70 5.96
CA ASN A 34 -7.24 5.50 7.15
C ASN A 34 -8.01 4.97 8.35
N ALA A 35 -9.25 5.43 8.57
CA ALA A 35 -10.07 4.89 9.66
C ALA A 35 -10.44 3.41 9.44
N ILE A 36 -10.56 2.97 8.19
CA ILE A 36 -10.86 1.58 7.84
C ILE A 36 -9.59 0.72 7.89
N THR A 37 -8.45 1.26 7.47
CA THR A 37 -7.17 0.54 7.37
C THR A 37 -6.26 0.71 8.59
N ASP A 38 -6.78 1.23 9.70
CA ASP A 38 -6.03 1.45 10.93
C ASP A 38 -5.32 0.16 11.41
N GLY A 39 -4.04 0.28 11.76
CA GLY A 39 -3.17 -0.85 12.10
C GLY A 39 -2.77 -1.76 10.94
N VAL A 40 -3.23 -1.50 9.70
CA VAL A 40 -2.92 -2.30 8.51
C VAL A 40 -2.10 -1.53 7.48
N THR A 41 -2.53 -0.36 7.03
CA THR A 41 -1.81 0.46 6.02
C THR A 41 -2.28 1.91 6.10
N GLU A 42 -1.44 2.85 5.67
CA GLU A 42 -1.81 4.26 5.56
C GLU A 42 -2.18 4.58 4.10
N ALA A 43 -3.33 5.23 3.92
CA ALA A 43 -3.81 5.66 2.62
C ALA A 43 -3.15 6.98 2.19
N GLU A 44 -2.56 6.98 0.99
CA GLU A 44 -2.03 8.18 0.37
C GLU A 44 -3.15 9.04 -0.22
N VAL A 45 -2.93 10.36 -0.27
CA VAL A 45 -3.82 11.32 -0.94
C VAL A 45 -3.13 11.85 -2.20
N LEU A 46 -3.77 11.67 -3.35
CA LEU A 46 -3.24 12.04 -4.65
C LEU A 46 -3.15 13.57 -4.82
N LEU A 47 -4.23 14.28 -4.50
CA LEU A 47 -4.32 15.72 -4.72
C LEU A 47 -3.75 16.52 -3.55
N PRO A 48 -2.93 17.55 -3.83
CA PRO A 48 -2.52 18.50 -2.80
C PRO A 48 -3.73 19.29 -2.29
N ILE A 49 -3.69 19.72 -1.04
CA ILE A 49 -4.80 20.44 -0.38
C ILE A 49 -5.23 21.75 -1.07
N SER A 50 -4.36 22.34 -1.89
CA SER A 50 -4.65 23.56 -2.63
C SER A 50 -5.26 23.31 -4.02
N ALA A 51 -5.34 22.05 -4.47
CA ALA A 51 -5.89 21.71 -5.77
C ALA A 51 -7.41 21.50 -5.71
N SER A 52 -8.11 22.06 -6.71
CA SER A 52 -9.50 21.71 -6.99
C SER A 52 -9.54 20.30 -7.60
N PRO A 53 -10.31 19.34 -7.05
CA PRO A 53 -10.43 18.01 -7.62
C PRO A 53 -11.13 18.00 -8.98
N HIS A 54 -11.91 19.03 -9.31
CA HIS A 54 -12.64 19.12 -10.57
C HIS A 54 -11.77 19.59 -11.74
N ASP A 55 -10.69 20.33 -11.45
CA ASP A 55 -9.89 21.03 -12.48
C ASP A 55 -8.41 20.59 -12.47
N TYR A 56 -8.04 19.65 -11.61
CA TYR A 56 -6.65 19.24 -11.48
C TYR A 56 -6.18 18.43 -12.68
N SER A 57 -5.18 18.94 -13.39
CA SER A 57 -4.49 18.20 -14.44
C SER A 57 -3.43 17.28 -13.83
N LEU A 58 -3.61 15.96 -14.02
CA LEU A 58 -2.68 14.95 -13.54
C LEU A 58 -1.28 15.15 -14.13
N LYS A 59 -0.27 15.12 -13.26
CA LYS A 59 1.14 15.06 -13.65
C LYS A 59 1.52 13.62 -14.01
N PRO A 60 2.59 13.41 -14.80
CA PRO A 60 3.12 12.06 -15.03
C PRO A 60 3.45 11.28 -13.74
N SER A 61 3.84 11.97 -12.66
CA SER A 61 4.03 11.38 -11.33
C SER A 61 2.73 10.87 -10.70
N ASP A 62 1.62 11.56 -10.95
CA ASP A 62 0.31 11.22 -10.39
C ASP A 62 -0.22 9.96 -11.07
N VAL A 63 0.01 9.84 -12.39
CA VAL A 63 -0.29 8.63 -13.16
C VAL A 63 0.54 7.44 -12.69
N GLN A 64 1.83 7.65 -12.36
CA GLN A 64 2.66 6.59 -11.79
C GLN A 64 2.09 6.09 -10.45
N LYS A 65 1.68 7.01 -9.55
CA LYS A 65 1.02 6.64 -8.28
C LYS A 65 -0.26 5.85 -8.50
N LEU A 66 -1.11 6.29 -9.44
CA LEU A 66 -2.34 5.58 -9.82
C LEU A 66 -2.06 4.15 -10.28
N ASN A 67 -1.02 3.95 -11.09
CA ASN A 67 -0.66 2.62 -11.61
C ASN A 67 0.04 1.73 -10.57
N SER A 68 0.67 2.30 -9.54
CA SER A 68 1.36 1.56 -8.48
C SER A 68 0.47 1.22 -7.29
N ALA A 69 -0.71 1.84 -7.17
CA ALA A 69 -1.64 1.55 -6.08
C ALA A 69 -2.37 0.22 -6.32
N ASP A 70 -2.51 -0.58 -5.27
CA ASP A 70 -3.32 -1.80 -5.30
C ASP A 70 -4.82 -1.48 -5.26
N LEU A 71 -5.18 -0.34 -4.65
CA LEU A 71 -6.54 0.18 -4.58
C LEU A 71 -6.57 1.71 -4.75
N VAL A 72 -7.48 2.20 -5.59
CA VAL A 72 -7.77 3.63 -5.75
C VAL A 72 -9.22 3.91 -5.31
N VAL A 73 -9.40 4.81 -4.35
CA VAL A 73 -10.72 5.32 -3.94
C VAL A 73 -10.95 6.71 -4.55
N TRP A 74 -11.95 6.80 -5.42
CA TRP A 74 -12.19 7.93 -6.32
C TRP A 74 -13.54 8.63 -6.06
N VAL A 75 -13.62 9.92 -6.43
CA VAL A 75 -14.87 10.68 -6.58
C VAL A 75 -14.80 11.56 -7.82
#